data_AF-F9Q7G4-F1
#
_entry.id   AF-F9Q7G4-F1
#
_cell.length_a   1.000
_cell.length_b   1.000
_cell.length_c   1.000
_cell.angle_alpha   90.00
_cell.angle_beta   90.00
_cell.angle_gamma   90.00
#
_symmetry.space_group_name_H-M   'P 1'
#
loop_
_entity.id
_entity.type
_entity.pdbx_description
1 polymer ?
#
loop_
_entity_poly.entity_id
_entity_poly.type
_entity_poly.pdbx_seq_one_letter_code
_entity_poly.pdbx_strand_id
1 'polypeptide(L)'
;MQQAFLTAYEYRPQRAESLYFLARHLRLNDRIKLAYIYAMAAVSIPPSNDRLFVNYPIYEWQAKDELAVSAYWVENYQLCHDLCVELLANPTIPQRDKERFQANLNFAKERLTQ
;
A
#
# COMPACT_ATOMS: atom_id res chain seq x y z
N MET A 1 -1.57 4.93 -19.22
CA MET A 1 -1.98 4.53 -17.84
C MET A 1 -1.14 5.25 -16.79
N GLN A 2 0.17 4.98 -16.67
CA GLN A 2 1.03 5.62 -15.66
C GLN A 2 1.00 7.15 -15.68
N GLN A 3 1.17 7.76 -16.87
CA GLN A 3 1.12 9.23 -17.01
C GLN A 3 -0.20 9.84 -16.52
N ALA A 4 -1.33 9.16 -16.74
CA ALA A 4 -2.63 9.67 -16.33
C ALA A 4 -2.75 9.72 -14.79
N PHE A 5 -2.19 8.74 -14.08
CA PHE A 5 -2.16 8.76 -12.62
C PHE A 5 -1.25 9.87 -12.09
N LEU A 6 -0.09 10.08 -12.72
CA LEU A 6 0.83 11.17 -12.34
C LEU A 6 0.20 12.54 -12.58
N THR A 7 -0.41 12.77 -13.74
CA THR A 7 -1.14 14.02 -14.02
C THR A 7 -2.29 14.24 -13.03
N ALA A 8 -3.01 13.18 -12.64
CA ALA A 8 -4.05 13.29 -11.62
C ALA A 8 -3.47 13.66 -10.23
N TYR A 9 -2.31 13.11 -9.88
CA TYR A 9 -1.59 13.48 -8.66
C TYR A 9 -1.09 14.93 -8.71
N GLU A 10 -0.50 15.38 -9.81
CA GLU A 10 -0.07 16.78 -9.98
C GLU A 10 -1.25 17.76 -9.87
N TYR A 11 -2.43 17.38 -10.36
CA TYR A 11 -3.64 18.20 -10.24
C TYR A 11 -4.18 18.27 -8.79
N ARG A 12 -4.01 17.19 -8.00
CA ARG A 12 -4.46 17.07 -6.60
C ARG A 12 -3.43 16.28 -5.76
N PRO A 13 -2.32 16.91 -5.35
CA PRO A 13 -1.26 16.20 -4.61
C PRO A 13 -1.67 15.80 -3.20
N GLN A 14 -2.79 16.34 -2.70
CA GLN A 14 -3.35 16.03 -1.38
C GLN A 14 -4.17 14.72 -1.38
N ARG A 15 -4.25 14.02 -2.52
CA ARG A 15 -5.03 12.79 -2.69
C ARG A 15 -4.13 11.60 -2.97
N ALA A 16 -4.25 10.57 -2.13
CA ALA A 16 -3.43 9.36 -2.22
C ALA A 16 -3.90 8.39 -3.31
N GLU A 17 -5.15 8.49 -3.77
CA GLU A 17 -5.77 7.43 -4.57
C GLU A 17 -5.07 7.20 -5.91
N SER A 18 -4.66 8.26 -6.60
CA SER A 18 -3.94 8.15 -7.87
C SER A 18 -2.60 7.44 -7.70
N LEU A 19 -1.87 7.73 -6.62
CA LEU A 19 -0.60 7.08 -6.30
C LEU A 19 -0.78 5.63 -5.88
N TYR A 20 -1.82 5.32 -5.10
CA TYR A 20 -2.15 3.94 -4.76
C TYR A 20 -2.47 3.10 -6.01
N PHE A 21 -3.33 3.60 -6.90
CA PHE A 21 -3.66 2.88 -8.13
C PHE A 21 -2.45 2.75 -9.06
N LEU A 22 -1.58 3.76 -9.10
CA LEU A 22 -0.31 3.68 -9.82
C LEU A 22 0.61 2.61 -9.23
N ALA A 23 0.78 2.57 -7.92
CA ALA A 23 1.61 1.59 -7.22
C ALA A 23 1.11 0.16 -7.51
N ARG A 24 -0.19 -0.07 -7.36
CA ARG A 24 -0.81 -1.36 -7.68
C ARG A 24 -0.66 -1.75 -9.14
N HIS A 25 -0.84 -0.80 -10.07
CA HIS A 25 -0.61 -1.05 -11.49
C HIS A 25 0.85 -1.43 -11.76
N LEU A 26 1.81 -0.72 -11.17
CA LEU A 26 3.25 -1.01 -11.31
C LEU A 26 3.59 -2.39 -10.75
N ARG A 27 3.03 -2.76 -9.58
CA ARG A 27 3.24 -4.08 -8.99
C ARG A 27 2.77 -5.20 -9.90
N LEU A 28 1.57 -5.04 -10.48
CA LEU A 28 0.99 -6.01 -11.42
C LEU A 28 1.72 -6.09 -12.77
N ASN A 29 2.65 -5.17 -13.05
CA ASN A 29 3.48 -5.15 -14.26
C ASN A 29 4.96 -5.41 -13.93
N ASP A 30 5.25 -6.11 -12.83
CA ASP A 30 6.61 -6.49 -12.39
C ASP A 30 7.56 -5.32 -12.09
N ARG A 31 7.03 -4.10 -11.93
CA ARG A 31 7.81 -2.89 -11.61
C ARG A 31 7.82 -2.63 -10.11
N ILE A 32 8.21 -3.65 -9.33
CA ILE A 32 8.03 -3.66 -7.87
C ILE A 32 8.77 -2.52 -7.16
N LYS A 33 10.01 -2.20 -7.57
CA LYS A 33 10.78 -1.08 -6.97
C LYS A 33 10.07 0.26 -7.12
N LEU A 34 9.41 0.49 -8.25
CA LEU A 34 8.62 1.70 -8.46
C LEU A 34 7.32 1.65 -7.66
N ALA A 35 6.66 0.48 -7.62
CA ALA A 35 5.47 0.28 -6.80
C ALA A 35 5.72 0.62 -5.33
N TYR A 36 6.87 0.20 -4.79
CA TYR A 36 7.30 0.52 -3.43
C TYR A 36 7.40 2.04 -3.19
N ILE A 37 8.05 2.79 -4.09
CA ILE A 37 8.21 4.25 -3.98
C ILE A 37 6.84 4.94 -3.98
N TYR A 38 5.97 4.58 -4.93
CA TYR A 38 4.66 5.22 -5.04
C TYR A 38 3.69 4.79 -3.92
N ALA A 39 3.76 3.55 -3.44
CA ALA A 39 2.98 3.10 -2.30
C ALA A 39 3.39 3.84 -1.02
N MET A 40 4.69 4.07 -0.82
CA MET A 40 5.21 4.85 0.31
C MET A 40 4.71 6.30 0.25
N ALA A 41 4.74 6.90 -0.93
CA ALA A 41 4.18 8.24 -1.14
C ALA A 41 2.64 8.28 -0.95
N ALA A 42 1.91 7.21 -1.30
CA ALA A 42 0.48 7.14 -1.04
C ALA A 42 0.16 7.04 0.46
N VAL A 43 0.93 6.25 1.22
CA VAL A 43 0.75 6.08 2.68
C VAL A 43 1.04 7.36 3.47
N SER A 44 1.96 8.21 2.98
CA SER A 44 2.30 9.46 3.66
C SER A 44 1.26 10.57 3.49
N ILE A 45 0.29 10.40 2.58
CA ILE A 45 -0.76 11.37 2.34
C ILE A 45 -1.95 11.07 3.26
N PRO A 46 -2.34 12.00 4.16
CA PRO A 46 -3.49 11.80 5.02
C PRO A 46 -4.81 11.81 4.21
N PRO A 47 -5.92 11.30 4.78
CA PRO A 47 -7.25 11.41 4.17
C PRO A 47 -7.56 12.85 3.76
N SER A 48 -7.99 13.04 2.51
CA SER A 48 -8.43 14.35 2.02
C SER A 48 -9.68 14.83 2.76
N ASN A 49 -9.77 16.14 2.99
CA ASN A 49 -10.98 16.81 3.53
C ASN A 49 -12.09 17.00 2.46
N ASP A 50 -11.91 16.43 1.26
CA ASP A 50 -12.90 16.48 0.20
C ASP A 50 -14.21 15.77 0.61
N ARG A 51 -15.34 16.35 0.22
CA ARG A 51 -16.66 15.83 0.62
C ARG A 51 -17.17 14.69 -0.25
N LEU A 52 -16.70 14.57 -1.49
CA LEU A 52 -17.22 13.61 -2.47
C LEU A 52 -16.08 12.82 -3.11
N PHE A 53 -16.36 11.55 -3.41
CA PHE A 53 -15.48 10.64 -4.15
C PHE A 53 -14.13 10.33 -3.47
N VAL A 54 -14.05 10.45 -2.14
CA VAL A 54 -12.89 10.00 -1.35
C VAL A 54 -13.00 8.49 -1.11
N ASN A 55 -11.96 7.75 -1.44
CA ASN A 55 -11.92 6.31 -1.21
C ASN A 55 -11.22 6.02 0.13
N TYR A 56 -11.96 6.15 1.24
CA TYR A 56 -11.45 5.97 2.60
C TYR A 56 -10.67 4.67 2.84
N PRO A 57 -11.10 3.50 2.31
CA PRO A 57 -10.31 2.26 2.41
C PRO A 57 -8.85 2.38 1.96
N ILE A 58 -8.56 3.25 0.97
CA ILE A 58 -7.18 3.48 0.51
C ILE A 58 -6.31 4.05 1.62
N TYR A 59 -6.81 5.03 2.34
CA TYR A 59 -6.10 5.71 3.43
C TYR A 59 -6.06 4.87 4.71
N GLU A 60 -7.12 4.11 4.98
CA GLU A 60 -7.22 3.29 6.17
C GLU A 60 -6.27 2.10 6.14
N TRP A 61 -6.22 1.37 5.02
CA TRP A 61 -5.47 0.12 4.96
C TRP A 61 -4.94 -0.30 3.59
N GLN A 62 -5.59 0.02 2.47
CA GLN A 62 -5.15 -0.55 1.18
C GLN A 62 -3.79 -0.02 0.73
N ALA A 63 -3.48 1.25 0.98
CA ALA A 63 -2.15 1.79 0.69
C ALA A 63 -1.06 1.10 1.52
N LYS A 64 -1.35 0.81 2.80
CA LYS A 64 -0.43 0.09 3.69
C LYS A 64 -0.21 -1.36 3.26
N ASP A 65 -1.26 -2.05 2.83
CA ASP A 65 -1.16 -3.41 2.27
C ASP A 65 -0.30 -3.43 1.00
N GLU A 66 -0.55 -2.51 0.06
CA GLU A 66 0.24 -2.41 -1.17
C GLU A 66 1.71 -2.08 -0.87
N LEU A 67 1.97 -1.24 0.14
CA LEU A 67 3.32 -0.97 0.63
C LEU A 67 3.94 -2.20 1.29
N ALA A 68 3.22 -2.97 2.10
CA ALA A 68 3.72 -4.17 2.77
C ALA A 68 4.16 -5.23 1.74
N VAL A 69 3.31 -5.49 0.73
CA VAL A 69 3.64 -6.40 -0.37
C VAL A 69 4.87 -5.91 -1.13
N SER A 70 4.92 -4.63 -1.48
CA SER A 70 6.06 -4.07 -2.21
C SER A 70 7.34 -4.10 -1.38
N ALA A 71 7.25 -3.86 -0.06
CA ALA A 71 8.36 -3.87 0.88
C ALA A 71 9.04 -5.24 0.94
N TYR A 72 8.25 -6.33 0.96
CA TYR A 72 8.77 -7.69 0.96
C TYR A 72 9.67 -7.97 -0.26
N TRP A 73 9.23 -7.56 -1.45
CA TRP A 73 9.97 -7.79 -2.70
C TRP A 73 11.20 -6.91 -2.89
N VAL A 74 11.27 -5.77 -2.19
CA VAL A 74 12.50 -4.95 -2.13
C VAL A 74 13.39 -5.32 -0.93
N GLU A 75 13.13 -6.48 -0.31
CA GLU A 75 13.90 -7.03 0.81
C GLU A 75 13.83 -6.20 2.10
N ASN A 76 12.88 -5.26 2.18
CA ASN A 76 12.57 -4.55 3.41
C ASN A 76 11.56 -5.36 4.24
N TYR A 77 12.02 -6.50 4.74
CA TYR A 77 11.19 -7.45 5.48
C TYR A 77 10.67 -6.88 6.80
N GLN A 78 11.45 -6.03 7.47
CA GLN A 78 11.04 -5.37 8.71
C GLN A 78 9.82 -4.47 8.48
N LEU A 79 9.85 -3.64 7.44
CA LEU A 79 8.71 -2.78 7.10
C LEU A 79 7.47 -3.61 6.72
N CYS A 80 7.65 -4.69 5.95
CA CYS A 80 6.55 -5.61 5.64
C CYS A 80 5.93 -6.19 6.91
N HIS A 81 6.77 -6.68 7.84
CA HIS A 81 6.34 -7.23 9.11
C HIS A 81 5.51 -6.22 9.91
N ASP A 82 6.04 -5.01 10.10
CA ASP A 82 5.41 -4.00 10.96
C ASP A 82 4.06 -3.54 10.38
N LEU A 83 3.98 -3.34 9.06
CA LEU A 83 2.73 -3.01 8.38
C LEU A 83 1.72 -4.16 8.47
N CYS A 84 2.13 -5.42 8.30
CA CYS A 84 1.20 -6.54 8.42
C CYS A 84 0.66 -6.70 9.85
N VAL A 85 1.48 -6.47 10.88
CA VAL A 85 1.04 -6.46 12.29
C VAL A 85 0.01 -5.35 12.52
N GLU A 86 0.28 -4.14 12.02
CA GLU A 86 -0.66 -3.01 12.12
C GLU A 86 -1.99 -3.32 11.42
N LEU A 87 -1.95 -3.87 10.22
CA LEU A 87 -3.12 -4.23 9.44
C LEU A 87 -3.97 -5.32 10.12
N LEU A 88 -3.35 -6.33 10.71
CA LEU A 88 -4.07 -7.41 11.41
C LEU A 88 -4.80 -6.89 12.67
N ALA A 89 -4.23 -5.88 13.34
CA ALA A 89 -4.84 -5.24 14.50
C ALA A 89 -6.07 -4.38 14.15
N ASN A 90 -6.25 -3.99 12.88
CA ASN A 90 -7.37 -3.17 12.47
C ASN A 90 -8.68 -3.99 12.37
N PRO A 91 -9.74 -3.65 13.14
CA PRO A 91 -11.02 -4.37 13.10
C PRO A 91 -11.87 -4.05 11.86
N THR A 92 -11.62 -2.97 11.13
CA THR A 92 -12.44 -2.56 9.97
C THR A 92 -12.17 -3.38 8.71
N ILE A 93 -11.07 -4.15 8.72
CA ILE A 93 -10.61 -4.90 7.55
C ILE A 93 -11.38 -6.23 7.43
N PRO A 94 -11.88 -6.58 6.23
CA PRO A 94 -12.52 -7.86 5.97
C PRO A 94 -11.61 -9.06 6.28
N GLN A 95 -12.19 -10.15 6.80
CA GLN A 95 -11.44 -11.35 7.17
C GLN A 95 -10.61 -11.94 6.02
N ARG A 96 -11.14 -11.88 4.79
CA ARG A 96 -10.45 -12.34 3.58
C ARG A 96 -9.12 -11.59 3.33
N ASP A 97 -9.07 -10.30 3.62
CA ASP A 97 -7.83 -9.52 3.48
C ASP A 97 -6.87 -9.82 4.63
N LYS A 98 -7.38 -10.07 5.84
CA LYS A 98 -6.56 -10.50 6.99
C LYS A 98 -5.81 -11.81 6.73
N GLU A 99 -6.41 -12.76 6.03
CA GLU A 99 -5.74 -14.01 5.61
C GLU A 99 -4.50 -13.71 4.74
N ARG A 100 -4.62 -12.79 3.79
CA ARG A 100 -3.48 -12.34 2.96
C ARG A 100 -2.40 -11.69 3.82
N PHE A 101 -2.78 -10.85 4.77
CA PHE A 101 -1.82 -10.15 5.64
C PHE A 101 -1.10 -11.11 6.57
N GLN A 102 -1.79 -12.14 7.07
CA GLN A 102 -1.18 -13.18 7.88
C GLN A 102 -0.17 -14.01 7.09
N ALA A 103 -0.46 -14.33 5.82
CA ALA A 103 0.49 -15.00 4.94
C ALA A 103 1.73 -14.14 4.68
N ASN A 104 1.54 -12.85 4.36
CA ASN A 104 2.65 -11.90 4.16
C ASN A 104 3.50 -11.74 5.42
N LEU A 105 2.87 -11.68 6.60
CA LEU A 105 3.56 -11.62 7.88
C LEU A 105 4.44 -12.85 8.12
N ASN A 106 3.94 -14.04 7.81
CA ASN A 106 4.70 -15.28 7.97
C ASN A 106 5.92 -15.29 7.04
N PHE A 107 5.77 -14.91 5.78
CA PHE A 107 6.90 -14.79 4.85
C PHE A 107 7.95 -13.77 5.33
N ALA A 108 7.52 -12.63 5.87
CA ALA A 108 8.44 -11.65 6.43
C ALA A 108 9.20 -12.21 7.64
N LYS A 109 8.53 -12.94 8.53
CA LYS A 109 9.17 -13.58 9.70
C LYS A 109 10.19 -14.64 9.30
N GLU A 110 9.88 -15.47 8.31
CA GLU A 110 10.82 -16.46 7.78
C GLU A 110 12.09 -15.81 7.24
N ARG A 111 11.98 -14.65 6.59
CA ARG A 111 13.12 -13.90 6.06
C ARG A 111 13.91 -13.13 7.12
N LEU A 112 13.29 -12.71 8.22
CA LEU A 112 13.95 -12.02 9.33
C LEU A 112 14.69 -12.96 10.29
N THR A 113 14.38 -14.26 10.24
CA THR A 113 14.98 -15.30 11.10
C THR A 113 16.09 -16.10 10.42
N GLN A 114 16.32 -15.85 9.12
CA GLN A 114 17.44 -16.38 8.34
C GLN A 114 18.64 -15.43 8.39
#